data_AF-A0A1Q8RRA8-F1
#
_entry.id   AF-A0A1Q8RRA8-F1
#
_cell.length_a   1.000
_cell.length_b   1.000
_cell.length_c   1.000
_cell.angle_alpha   90.00
_cell.angle_beta   90.00
_cell.angle_gamma   90.00
#
_symmetry.space_group_name_H-M   'P 1'
#
loop_
_entity.id
_entity.type
_entity.pdbx_description
1 polymer ?
#
loop_
_entity_poly.entity_id
_entity_poly.type
_entity_poly.pdbx_seq_one_letter_code
_entity_poly.pdbx_strand_id
1 'polypeptide(L)'
;MISPDPIAIIGMSCKFSGGSTSPEKLWRLVVEGGSGWSPIPKSRFNSDAFYDEDHAKIGMSNVVGGHFIQDDVAKFDASFFNFTAEIASAIDPQIRMLLESVFEALENGSDTSVFMGSFSRDYHDSLMRDPDTLPRTALTGNGVAMMSNSISHSFDLRGPSLTTDTGCSASLTALHLAVQSIRNGESRMSVVGASNLLINPDQFIVMSGLGVLGADGRCFAWDSRANGYGRGEGIATLLLKPLGDAIADGDPVHAVIRETAVNQDGKTPTITLPSSEAQEKLIRACYQWAGLDPTQTSYVEAHMTGTPTGDPIEASAISRVLSKGRDADNPVMVGSIKTNMGHLEASSGIAGVIKAIMMLKKGVIPPNLNYKDANLKIDFEALKVRVPLVAQDSPKGMPRRISVNNYGYGGTNGHVILDGSTEHTKCAFGQSFEKNEPRLIVLSSKESGVTLCMVDDLKTYLESRKTSGVVVSLDDLAYTLGTRRSHFPWRVAISSHNCQEGLIAASDDLGQSAVTLAKEPPRNVRHPHLAHPHISPTSKMPHPHGVPQHQPPPDLSILL
;
A
#
# COMPACT_ATOMS: atom_id res chain seq x y z
N MET A 1 5.43 19.32 25.10
CA MET A 1 5.29 17.87 24.90
C MET A 1 6.46 17.42 24.05
N ILE A 2 7.18 16.38 24.46
CA ILE A 2 8.22 15.75 23.63
C ILE A 2 7.48 15.15 22.43
N SER A 3 7.89 15.48 21.20
CA SER A 3 7.33 14.85 20.00
C SER A 3 7.56 13.35 20.09
N PRO A 4 6.53 12.50 19.86
CA PRO A 4 6.75 11.06 19.80
C PRO A 4 7.79 10.72 18.73
N ASP A 5 8.53 9.62 18.93
CA ASP A 5 9.53 9.14 17.96
C ASP A 5 8.87 8.99 16.58
N PRO A 6 9.44 9.55 15.50
CA PRO A 6 8.91 9.37 14.17
C PRO A 6 8.89 7.89 13.75
N ILE A 7 8.04 7.55 12.78
CA ILE A 7 7.92 6.18 12.28
C ILE A 7 8.61 6.08 10.92
N ALA A 8 9.54 5.14 10.79
CA ALA A 8 10.20 4.83 9.53
C ALA A 8 9.33 3.91 8.67
N ILE A 9 9.30 4.17 7.37
CA ILE A 9 8.84 3.22 6.36
C ILE A 9 10.08 2.45 5.88
N ILE A 10 10.15 1.16 6.22
CA ILE A 10 11.33 0.31 5.98
C ILE A 10 11.16 -0.69 4.82
N GLY A 11 9.93 -0.86 4.33
CA GLY A 11 9.62 -1.72 3.20
C GLY A 11 8.35 -1.23 2.49
N MET A 12 8.26 -1.48 1.18
CA MET A 12 7.07 -1.16 0.40
C MET A 12 6.97 -2.01 -0.86
N SER A 13 5.74 -2.38 -1.23
CA SER A 13 5.43 -3.05 -2.49
C SER A 13 4.13 -2.50 -3.08
N CYS A 14 3.95 -2.61 -4.39
CA CYS A 14 2.70 -2.23 -5.03
C CYS A 14 2.50 -2.93 -6.37
N LYS A 15 1.24 -3.18 -6.69
CA LYS A 15 0.76 -3.58 -8.01
C LYS A 15 -0.45 -2.73 -8.39
N PHE A 16 -0.26 -1.87 -9.38
CA PHE A 16 -1.29 -0.97 -9.93
C PHE A 16 -1.39 -1.13 -11.45
N SER A 17 -2.37 -0.46 -12.05
CA SER A 17 -2.52 -0.36 -13.50
C SER A 17 -1.31 0.31 -14.19
N GLY A 18 -1.28 0.25 -15.53
CA GLY A 18 -0.18 0.82 -16.32
C GLY A 18 1.16 0.07 -16.21
N GLY A 19 1.15 -1.21 -15.82
CA GLY A 19 2.37 -2.01 -15.66
C GLY A 19 3.15 -1.70 -14.39
N SER A 20 2.53 -1.01 -13.44
CA SER A 20 3.14 -0.54 -12.19
C SER A 20 3.21 -1.68 -11.15
N THR A 21 4.02 -2.71 -11.41
CA THR A 21 4.19 -3.88 -10.53
C THR A 21 5.29 -3.70 -9.47
N SER A 22 5.83 -2.49 -9.30
CA SER A 22 6.75 -2.13 -8.23
C SER A 22 6.81 -0.60 -8.07
N PRO A 23 7.29 -0.07 -6.93
CA PRO A 23 7.45 1.37 -6.73
C PRO A 23 8.31 2.04 -7.81
N GLU A 24 9.35 1.38 -8.32
CA GLU A 24 10.18 1.87 -9.42
C GLU A 24 9.43 1.97 -10.75
N LYS A 25 8.62 0.95 -11.10
CA LYS A 25 7.80 0.97 -12.32
C LYS A 25 6.69 2.01 -12.22
N LEU A 26 6.07 2.12 -11.05
CA LEU A 26 5.15 3.21 -10.74
C LEU A 26 5.81 4.58 -10.96
N TRP A 27 7.01 4.78 -10.38
CA TRP A 27 7.74 6.03 -10.51
C TRP A 27 7.99 6.39 -11.97
N ARG A 28 8.40 5.40 -12.78
CA ARG A 28 8.60 5.59 -14.21
C ARG A 28 7.32 6.05 -14.91
N LEU A 29 6.20 5.37 -14.66
CA LEU A 29 4.90 5.74 -15.23
C LEU A 29 4.52 7.19 -14.89
N VAL A 30 4.63 7.58 -13.61
CA VAL A 30 4.17 8.91 -13.18
C VAL A 30 5.09 10.04 -13.63
N VAL A 31 6.42 9.84 -13.62
CA VAL A 31 7.37 10.88 -14.03
C VAL A 31 7.36 11.12 -15.53
N GLU A 32 7.09 10.08 -16.33
CA GLU A 32 6.91 10.16 -17.78
C GLU A 32 5.51 10.69 -18.17
N GLY A 33 4.62 10.96 -17.20
CA GLY A 33 3.25 11.40 -17.47
C GLY A 33 2.36 10.33 -18.11
N GLY A 34 2.66 9.05 -17.88
CA GLY A 34 1.93 7.90 -18.42
C GLY A 34 0.57 7.67 -17.73
N SER A 35 -0.31 6.94 -18.41
CA SER A 35 -1.64 6.57 -17.92
C SER A 35 -1.81 5.05 -17.89
N GLY A 36 -2.41 4.54 -16.81
CA GLY A 36 -2.82 3.14 -16.69
C GLY A 36 -4.25 2.88 -17.15
N TRP A 37 -4.89 3.83 -17.85
CA TRP A 37 -6.28 3.69 -18.30
C TRP A 37 -6.42 2.64 -19.41
N SER A 38 -7.50 1.86 -19.37
CA SER A 38 -7.91 0.96 -20.43
C SER A 38 -9.45 0.87 -20.51
N PRO A 39 -10.02 0.37 -21.61
CA PRO A 39 -11.38 -0.14 -21.61
C PRO A 39 -11.56 -1.24 -20.54
N ILE A 40 -12.80 -1.48 -20.12
CA ILE A 40 -13.13 -2.56 -19.18
C ILE A 40 -12.74 -3.91 -19.81
N PRO A 41 -11.86 -4.72 -19.18
CA PRO A 41 -11.45 -5.99 -19.76
C PRO A 41 -12.62 -6.98 -19.83
N LYS A 42 -12.82 -7.60 -21.00
CA LYS A 42 -13.86 -8.64 -21.20
C LYS A 42 -13.67 -9.87 -20.31
N SER A 43 -12.45 -10.06 -19.77
CA SER A 43 -12.14 -11.11 -18.80
C SER A 43 -12.66 -10.83 -17.38
N ARG A 44 -13.09 -9.60 -17.07
CA ARG A 44 -13.71 -9.25 -15.78
C ARG A 44 -15.21 -9.54 -15.84
N PHE A 45 -15.92 -8.82 -16.70
CA PHE A 45 -17.35 -9.01 -16.94
C PHE A 45 -17.75 -8.48 -18.33
N ASN A 46 -18.95 -8.82 -18.77
CA ASN A 46 -19.51 -8.30 -20.02
C ASN A 46 -20.00 -6.84 -19.84
N SER A 47 -19.13 -5.86 -20.02
CA SER A 47 -19.48 -4.45 -19.84
C SER A 47 -20.59 -3.97 -20.78
N ASP A 48 -20.67 -4.52 -22.00
CA ASP A 48 -21.67 -4.14 -23.00
C ASP A 48 -23.11 -4.44 -22.53
N ALA A 49 -23.29 -5.45 -21.67
CA ALA A 49 -24.59 -5.81 -21.10
C ALA A 49 -25.09 -4.86 -20.00
N PHE A 50 -24.19 -4.04 -19.44
CA PHE A 50 -24.48 -3.12 -18.34
C PHE A 50 -24.21 -1.66 -18.72
N TYR A 51 -23.92 -1.38 -19.99
CA TYR A 51 -23.65 -0.04 -20.47
C TYR A 51 -24.91 0.63 -21.01
N ASP A 52 -25.12 1.89 -20.65
CA ASP A 52 -26.06 2.78 -21.30
C ASP A 52 -25.52 4.21 -21.31
N GLU A 53 -25.75 4.94 -22.41
CA GLU A 53 -25.32 6.34 -22.50
C GLU A 53 -26.16 7.27 -21.59
N ASP A 54 -27.39 6.87 -21.28
CA ASP A 54 -28.27 7.59 -20.37
C ASP A 54 -27.87 7.33 -18.91
N HIS A 55 -27.14 8.27 -18.33
CA HIS A 55 -26.75 8.27 -16.92
C HIS A 55 -27.94 8.18 -15.93
N ALA A 56 -29.16 8.51 -16.34
CA ALA A 56 -30.35 8.41 -15.49
C ALA A 56 -30.94 6.99 -15.46
N LYS A 57 -30.49 6.09 -16.34
CA LYS A 57 -31.02 4.74 -16.44
C LYS A 57 -30.58 3.87 -15.26
N ILE A 58 -31.55 3.47 -14.45
CA ILE A 58 -31.34 2.59 -13.30
C ILE A 58 -30.80 1.24 -13.75
N GLY A 59 -29.81 0.72 -13.02
CA GLY A 59 -29.24 -0.61 -13.27
C GLY A 59 -28.17 -0.64 -14.35
N MET A 60 -27.80 0.51 -14.93
CA MET A 60 -26.78 0.64 -15.96
C MET A 60 -25.63 1.55 -15.49
N SER A 61 -24.48 1.40 -16.13
CA SER A 61 -23.31 2.26 -16.00
C SER A 61 -23.08 3.01 -17.32
N ASN A 62 -22.72 4.28 -17.25
CA ASN A 62 -22.34 5.07 -18.43
C ASN A 62 -20.82 5.16 -18.62
N VAL A 63 -20.05 4.37 -17.86
CA VAL A 63 -18.59 4.40 -17.85
C VAL A 63 -18.01 3.45 -18.90
N VAL A 64 -17.11 3.96 -19.75
CA VAL A 64 -16.52 3.18 -20.86
C VAL A 64 -15.19 2.48 -20.52
N GLY A 65 -14.58 2.79 -19.38
CA GLY A 65 -13.26 2.32 -19.03
C GLY A 65 -12.86 2.60 -17.59
N GLY A 66 -11.62 2.28 -17.27
CA GLY A 66 -11.06 2.46 -15.94
C GLY A 66 -9.59 2.06 -15.91
N HIS A 67 -9.10 1.71 -14.73
CA HIS A 67 -7.67 1.48 -14.53
C HIS A 67 -7.44 0.10 -13.93
N PHE A 68 -7.15 -0.88 -14.77
CA PHE A 68 -7.09 -2.29 -14.40
C PHE A 68 -5.65 -2.79 -14.27
N ILE A 69 -5.41 -3.69 -13.33
CA ILE A 69 -4.17 -4.46 -13.25
C ILE A 69 -4.12 -5.38 -14.48
N GLN A 70 -3.02 -5.31 -15.22
CA GLN A 70 -2.85 -6.10 -16.45
C GLN A 70 -2.66 -7.59 -16.17
N ASP A 71 -2.12 -7.94 -15.00
CA ASP A 71 -1.96 -9.33 -14.61
C ASP A 71 -3.32 -10.02 -14.45
N ASP A 72 -3.32 -11.32 -14.67
CA ASP A 72 -4.47 -12.15 -14.38
C ASP A 72 -4.64 -12.28 -12.86
N VAL A 73 -5.63 -11.57 -12.32
CA VAL A 73 -5.97 -11.54 -10.88
C VAL A 73 -6.42 -12.91 -10.36
N ALA A 74 -6.71 -13.88 -11.23
CA ALA A 74 -7.00 -15.25 -10.82
C ALA A 74 -5.72 -16.05 -10.46
N LYS A 75 -4.54 -15.62 -10.92
CA LYS A 75 -3.27 -16.31 -10.65
C LYS A 75 -2.79 -16.06 -9.23
N PHE A 76 -2.23 -17.11 -8.62
CA PHE A 76 -1.67 -17.08 -7.27
C PHE A 76 -0.78 -18.30 -7.06
N ASP A 77 0.38 -18.11 -6.43
CA ASP A 77 1.27 -19.20 -6.06
C ASP A 77 0.79 -19.90 -4.77
N ALA A 78 -0.21 -20.77 -4.91
CA ALA A 78 -0.85 -21.44 -3.79
C ALA A 78 0.11 -22.32 -2.98
N SER A 79 0.98 -23.10 -3.66
CA SER A 79 1.94 -23.99 -3.00
C SER A 79 2.99 -23.20 -2.22
N PHE A 80 3.39 -22.01 -2.71
CA PHE A 80 4.28 -21.13 -1.98
C PHE A 80 3.72 -20.71 -0.62
N PHE A 81 2.43 -20.40 -0.53
CA PHE A 81 1.77 -20.05 0.73
C PHE A 81 1.14 -21.24 1.46
N ASN A 82 1.46 -22.48 1.05
CA ASN A 82 0.96 -23.73 1.63
C ASN A 82 -0.57 -23.90 1.56
N PHE A 83 -1.21 -23.37 0.51
CA PHE A 83 -2.61 -23.62 0.21
C PHE A 83 -2.78 -24.76 -0.80
N THR A 84 -3.83 -25.55 -0.63
CA THR A 84 -4.29 -26.47 -1.67
C THR A 84 -5.00 -25.70 -2.78
N ALA A 85 -5.11 -26.28 -3.97
CA ALA A 85 -5.84 -25.65 -5.08
C ALA A 85 -7.32 -25.37 -4.73
N GLU A 86 -7.96 -26.27 -3.98
CA GLU A 86 -9.34 -26.11 -3.51
C GLU A 86 -9.49 -24.93 -2.53
N ILE A 87 -8.54 -24.75 -1.62
CA ILE A 87 -8.58 -23.61 -0.69
C ILE A 87 -8.28 -22.32 -1.45
N ALA A 88 -7.25 -22.31 -2.30
CA ALA A 88 -6.82 -21.13 -3.04
C ALA A 88 -7.92 -20.59 -3.97
N SER A 89 -8.73 -21.45 -4.60
CA SER A 89 -9.84 -21.02 -5.44
C SER A 89 -10.97 -20.36 -4.64
N ALA A 90 -11.12 -20.70 -3.37
CA ALA A 90 -12.11 -20.09 -2.49
C ALA A 90 -11.67 -18.74 -1.90
N ILE A 91 -10.37 -18.41 -1.94
CA ILE A 91 -9.84 -17.17 -1.37
C ILE A 91 -10.05 -16.01 -2.35
N ASP A 92 -10.55 -14.88 -1.84
CA ASP A 92 -10.66 -13.63 -2.58
C ASP A 92 -9.31 -13.27 -3.24
N PRO A 93 -9.26 -13.02 -4.57
CA PRO A 93 -8.07 -12.50 -5.24
C PRO A 93 -7.34 -11.37 -4.51
N GLN A 94 -8.07 -10.49 -3.82
CA GLN A 94 -7.51 -9.40 -3.03
C GLN A 94 -6.61 -9.93 -1.90
N ILE A 95 -7.02 -10.98 -1.20
CA ILE A 95 -6.23 -11.62 -0.13
C ILE A 95 -5.00 -12.31 -0.70
N ARG A 96 -5.17 -13.02 -1.83
CA ARG A 96 -4.07 -13.69 -2.55
C ARG A 96 -2.97 -12.71 -2.96
N MET A 97 -3.37 -11.59 -3.56
CA MET A 97 -2.44 -10.55 -3.98
C MET A 97 -1.84 -9.78 -2.78
N LEU A 98 -2.58 -9.63 -1.67
CA LEU A 98 -2.02 -9.07 -0.44
C LEU A 98 -0.95 -10.00 0.18
N LEU A 99 -1.13 -11.32 0.14
CA LEU A 99 -0.10 -12.27 0.61
C LEU A 99 1.20 -12.11 -0.17
N GLU A 100 1.12 -12.01 -1.50
CA GLU A 100 2.27 -11.74 -2.38
C GLU A 100 2.88 -10.35 -2.07
N SER A 101 2.05 -9.31 -2.02
CA SER A 101 2.50 -7.92 -1.74
C SER A 101 3.18 -7.81 -0.38
N VAL A 102 2.67 -8.48 0.65
CA VAL A 102 3.27 -8.50 1.98
C VAL A 102 4.58 -9.27 1.97
N PHE A 103 4.67 -10.42 1.28
CA PHE A 103 5.93 -11.14 1.12
C PHE A 103 7.00 -10.28 0.42
N GLU A 104 6.63 -9.50 -0.59
CA GLU A 104 7.54 -8.58 -1.30
C GLU A 104 8.02 -7.41 -0.43
N ALA A 105 7.21 -6.98 0.54
CA ALA A 105 7.52 -5.85 1.42
C ALA A 105 8.20 -6.26 2.74
N LEU A 106 8.05 -7.51 3.18
CA LEU A 106 8.47 -7.98 4.50
C LEU A 106 9.96 -8.27 4.60
N GLU A 107 10.50 -7.95 5.78
CA GLU A 107 11.70 -8.56 6.35
C GLU A 107 11.31 -9.15 7.73
N ASN A 108 11.92 -10.28 8.14
CA ASN A 108 11.47 -11.14 9.25
C ASN A 108 11.17 -10.40 10.59
N GLY A 109 10.07 -10.74 11.28
CA GLY A 109 9.85 -10.39 12.70
C GLY A 109 8.50 -10.87 13.28
N SER A 110 8.49 -11.29 14.55
CA SER A 110 7.36 -11.99 15.20
C SER A 110 6.35 -11.09 15.93
N ASP A 111 6.75 -9.91 16.42
CA ASP A 111 5.86 -8.94 17.10
C ASP A 111 5.45 -7.79 16.16
N THR A 112 4.73 -8.19 15.12
CA THR A 112 4.32 -7.31 14.02
C THR A 112 2.79 -7.26 13.98
N SER A 113 2.20 -6.07 13.94
CA SER A 113 0.76 -5.88 13.68
C SER A 113 0.44 -5.88 12.20
N VAL A 114 -0.84 -6.07 11.87
CA VAL A 114 -1.36 -6.06 10.50
C VAL A 114 -2.60 -5.18 10.43
N PHE A 115 -2.52 -4.09 9.68
CA PHE A 115 -3.65 -3.20 9.43
C PHE A 115 -3.95 -3.14 7.93
N MET A 116 -5.16 -3.54 7.55
CA MET A 116 -5.59 -3.59 6.15
C MET A 116 -6.73 -2.61 5.88
N GLY A 117 -6.66 -1.93 4.74
CA GLY A 117 -7.77 -1.13 4.19
C GLY A 117 -8.43 -1.84 3.02
N SER A 118 -9.74 -2.06 3.08
CA SER A 118 -10.51 -2.61 1.96
C SER A 118 -11.97 -2.17 2.08
N PHE A 119 -12.67 -2.07 0.94
CA PHE A 119 -14.13 -1.93 0.95
C PHE A 119 -14.83 -2.71 -0.17
N SER A 120 -14.12 -3.08 -1.25
CA SER A 120 -14.67 -3.92 -2.32
C SER A 120 -14.79 -5.38 -1.87
N ARG A 121 -15.94 -6.00 -2.18
CA ARG A 121 -16.25 -7.41 -1.86
C ARG A 121 -16.81 -8.19 -3.05
N ASP A 122 -16.44 -7.78 -4.26
CA ASP A 122 -16.99 -8.31 -5.50
C ASP A 122 -16.90 -9.85 -5.59
N TYR A 123 -15.78 -10.45 -5.17
CA TYR A 123 -15.62 -11.89 -5.23
C TYR A 123 -16.58 -12.62 -4.27
N HIS A 124 -16.72 -12.11 -3.03
CA HIS A 124 -17.70 -12.61 -2.09
C HIS A 124 -19.12 -12.52 -2.65
N ASP A 125 -19.50 -11.35 -3.17
CA ASP A 125 -20.85 -11.11 -3.69
C ASP A 125 -21.16 -12.02 -4.90
N SER A 126 -20.16 -12.31 -5.74
CA SER A 126 -20.28 -13.29 -6.83
C SER A 126 -20.50 -14.70 -6.33
N LEU A 127 -19.76 -15.15 -5.32
CA LEU A 127 -19.94 -16.49 -4.73
C LEU A 127 -21.33 -16.65 -4.10
N MET A 128 -21.85 -15.60 -3.46
CA MET A 128 -23.16 -15.65 -2.79
C MET A 128 -24.36 -15.70 -3.75
N ARG A 129 -24.16 -15.39 -5.04
CA ARG A 129 -25.21 -15.47 -6.07
C ARG A 129 -25.50 -16.88 -6.53
N ASP A 130 -24.58 -17.81 -6.31
CA ASP A 130 -24.73 -19.21 -6.67
C ASP A 130 -24.43 -20.12 -5.47
N PRO A 131 -25.41 -20.32 -4.57
CA PRO A 131 -25.23 -21.13 -3.37
C PRO A 131 -24.80 -22.58 -3.64
N ASP A 132 -25.11 -23.12 -4.82
CA ASP A 132 -24.78 -24.50 -5.20
C ASP A 132 -23.28 -24.69 -5.48
N THR A 133 -22.56 -23.60 -5.79
CA THR A 133 -21.11 -23.61 -6.05
C THR A 133 -20.28 -23.03 -4.90
N LEU A 134 -20.91 -22.70 -3.78
CA LEU A 134 -20.25 -22.05 -2.64
C LEU A 134 -19.18 -22.97 -2.00
N PRO A 135 -17.90 -22.53 -1.96
CA PRO A 135 -16.84 -23.31 -1.32
C PRO A 135 -17.08 -23.49 0.19
N ARG A 136 -16.71 -24.64 0.74
CA ARG A 136 -16.81 -24.90 2.20
C ARG A 136 -16.00 -23.91 3.03
N THR A 137 -14.94 -23.35 2.46
CA THR A 137 -14.04 -22.36 3.06
C THR A 137 -14.41 -20.92 2.72
N ALA A 138 -15.59 -20.66 2.15
CA ALA A 138 -16.01 -19.31 1.73
C ALA A 138 -15.87 -18.28 2.85
N LEU A 139 -16.25 -18.62 4.09
CA LEU A 139 -16.12 -17.73 5.24
C LEU A 139 -14.66 -17.32 5.50
N THR A 140 -13.74 -18.28 5.55
CA THR A 140 -12.32 -18.03 5.83
C THR A 140 -11.56 -17.52 4.60
N GLY A 141 -12.11 -17.67 3.40
CA GLY A 141 -11.52 -17.15 2.16
C GLY A 141 -11.99 -15.75 1.78
N ASN A 142 -13.09 -15.25 2.36
CA ASN A 142 -13.74 -14.01 1.88
C ASN A 142 -14.24 -13.08 3.00
N GLY A 143 -14.25 -13.52 4.26
CA GLY A 143 -14.67 -12.66 5.36
C GLY A 143 -13.81 -11.40 5.42
N VAL A 144 -14.42 -10.24 5.74
CA VAL A 144 -13.70 -8.95 5.76
C VAL A 144 -12.47 -9.00 6.67
N ALA A 145 -12.59 -9.62 7.84
CA ALA A 145 -11.47 -9.80 8.76
C ALA A 145 -10.32 -10.66 8.19
N MET A 146 -10.58 -11.46 7.16
CA MET A 146 -9.58 -12.33 6.55
C MET A 146 -8.55 -11.58 5.72
N MET A 147 -8.79 -10.32 5.34
CA MET A 147 -7.78 -9.48 4.69
C MET A 147 -6.55 -9.29 5.58
N SER A 148 -6.73 -8.98 6.86
CA SER A 148 -5.62 -8.88 7.83
C SER A 148 -5.26 -10.24 8.43
N ASN A 149 -6.25 -11.05 8.80
CA ASN A 149 -5.99 -12.28 9.55
C ASN A 149 -5.26 -13.35 8.72
N SER A 150 -5.51 -13.43 7.41
CA SER A 150 -4.77 -14.36 6.54
C SER A 150 -3.29 -14.01 6.51
N ILE A 151 -2.94 -12.71 6.49
CA ILE A 151 -1.57 -12.25 6.55
C ILE A 151 -0.95 -12.60 7.91
N SER A 152 -1.62 -12.27 9.01
CA SER A 152 -1.14 -12.62 10.35
C SER A 152 -0.90 -14.12 10.50
N HIS A 153 -1.82 -14.95 9.99
CA HIS A 153 -1.67 -16.41 10.00
C HIS A 153 -0.47 -16.85 9.15
N SER A 154 -0.44 -16.47 7.86
CA SER A 154 0.57 -16.97 6.92
C SER A 154 2.00 -16.59 7.30
N PHE A 155 2.20 -15.48 8.00
CA PHE A 155 3.52 -14.98 8.39
C PHE A 155 3.80 -15.09 9.89
N ASP A 156 2.90 -15.73 10.66
CA ASP A 156 3.00 -15.89 12.12
C ASP A 156 3.16 -14.56 12.90
N LEU A 157 2.43 -13.52 12.48
CA LEU A 157 2.50 -12.18 13.07
C LEU A 157 1.50 -12.09 14.23
N ARG A 158 2.01 -11.76 15.43
CA ARG A 158 1.23 -11.87 16.68
C ARG A 158 0.77 -10.54 17.30
N GLY A 159 1.00 -9.42 16.62
CA GLY A 159 0.44 -8.12 17.02
C GLY A 159 -1.04 -7.98 16.65
N PRO A 160 -1.68 -6.83 16.96
CA PRO A 160 -3.03 -6.49 16.50
C PRO A 160 -3.23 -6.75 15.00
N SER A 161 -4.36 -7.35 14.64
CA SER A 161 -4.71 -7.65 13.24
C SER A 161 -6.12 -7.14 12.94
N LEU A 162 -6.22 -6.10 12.11
CA LEU A 162 -7.48 -5.40 11.85
C LEU A 162 -7.65 -5.07 10.37
N THR A 163 -8.87 -5.24 9.88
CA THR A 163 -9.30 -4.75 8.57
C THR A 163 -10.28 -3.61 8.77
N THR A 164 -10.06 -2.49 8.09
CA THR A 164 -10.87 -1.28 8.18
C THR A 164 -11.53 -0.95 6.85
N ASP A 165 -12.80 -0.54 6.94
CA ASP A 165 -13.55 0.05 5.84
C ASP A 165 -13.95 1.47 6.25
N THR A 166 -13.33 2.45 5.61
CA THR A 166 -13.74 3.85 5.71
C THR A 166 -13.95 4.43 4.31
N GLY A 167 -14.37 3.58 3.37
CA GLY A 167 -14.41 3.89 1.95
C GLY A 167 -13.02 4.25 1.41
N CYS A 168 -12.96 5.33 0.63
CA CYS A 168 -11.73 5.74 -0.04
C CYS A 168 -10.56 5.97 0.94
N SER A 169 -10.79 6.44 2.17
CA SER A 169 -9.73 6.71 3.16
C SER A 169 -9.17 5.45 3.85
N ALA A 170 -9.68 4.25 3.56
CA ALA A 170 -9.36 3.03 4.30
C ALA A 170 -7.85 2.79 4.51
N SER A 171 -7.02 2.94 3.47
CA SER A 171 -5.56 2.79 3.61
C SER A 171 -4.90 3.80 4.55
N LEU A 172 -5.35 5.07 4.58
CA LEU A 172 -4.78 6.06 5.51
C LEU A 172 -5.30 5.86 6.94
N THR A 173 -6.52 5.36 7.10
CA THR A 173 -7.03 4.94 8.41
C THR A 173 -6.23 3.76 8.96
N ALA A 174 -5.98 2.73 8.14
CA ALA A 174 -5.13 1.60 8.50
C ALA A 174 -3.71 2.06 8.87
N LEU A 175 -3.13 2.98 8.09
CA LEU A 175 -1.82 3.57 8.37
C LEU A 175 -1.79 4.34 9.70
N HIS A 176 -2.82 5.15 9.97
CA HIS A 176 -2.94 5.87 11.23
C HIS A 176 -2.98 4.90 12.42
N LEU A 177 -3.81 3.86 12.36
CA LEU A 177 -3.92 2.86 13.43
C LEU A 177 -2.60 2.12 13.66
N ALA A 178 -1.89 1.77 12.59
CA ALA A 178 -0.56 1.16 12.69
C ALA A 178 0.47 2.06 13.39
N VAL A 179 0.49 3.36 13.03
CA VAL A 179 1.34 4.35 13.69
C VAL A 179 0.99 4.48 15.17
N GLN A 180 -0.31 4.51 15.53
CA GLN A 180 -0.73 4.56 16.93
C GLN A 180 -0.36 3.27 17.69
N SER A 181 -0.54 2.10 17.08
CA SER A 181 -0.20 0.81 17.69
C SER A 181 1.28 0.72 18.05
N ILE A 182 2.16 1.17 17.13
CA ILE A 182 3.60 1.26 17.41
C ILE A 182 3.91 2.27 18.52
N ARG A 183 3.33 3.48 18.46
CA ARG A 183 3.58 4.53 19.48
C ARG A 183 3.08 4.16 20.87
N ASN A 184 2.00 3.37 20.95
CA ASN A 184 1.45 2.87 22.20
C ASN A 184 2.19 1.63 22.72
N GLY A 185 3.15 1.09 21.97
CA GLY A 185 3.91 -0.10 22.35
C GLY A 185 3.12 -1.41 22.22
N GLU A 186 2.01 -1.41 21.49
CA GLU A 186 1.23 -2.63 21.19
C GLU A 186 1.90 -3.48 20.09
N SER A 187 2.84 -2.92 19.34
CA SER A 187 3.65 -3.62 18.35
C SER A 187 5.00 -2.95 18.15
N ARG A 188 6.04 -3.74 17.89
CA ARG A 188 7.36 -3.20 17.50
C ARG A 188 7.43 -2.84 16.00
N MET A 189 6.69 -3.55 15.17
CA MET A 189 6.58 -3.30 13.73
C MET A 189 5.12 -3.38 13.28
N SER A 190 4.82 -2.85 12.09
CA SER A 190 3.47 -2.96 11.53
C SER A 190 3.49 -3.13 10.01
N VAL A 191 2.70 -4.08 9.53
CA VAL A 191 2.33 -4.22 8.13
C VAL A 191 1.08 -3.40 7.89
N VAL A 192 1.14 -2.47 6.94
CA VAL A 192 -0.02 -1.71 6.48
C VAL A 192 -0.27 -2.02 5.03
N GLY A 193 -1.44 -2.55 4.70
CA GLY A 193 -1.78 -2.86 3.32
C GLY A 193 -3.16 -2.34 2.93
N ALA A 194 -3.42 -2.32 1.63
CA ALA A 194 -4.76 -2.14 1.09
C ALA A 194 -4.91 -2.80 -0.27
N SER A 195 -6.14 -3.18 -0.57
CA SER A 195 -6.51 -3.83 -1.82
C SER A 195 -7.82 -3.24 -2.37
N ASN A 196 -7.91 -3.19 -3.70
CA ASN A 196 -9.12 -2.91 -4.44
C ASN A 196 -9.08 -3.61 -5.79
N LEU A 197 -10.11 -4.38 -6.12
CA LEU A 197 -10.26 -5.06 -7.41
C LEU A 197 -11.66 -4.82 -8.01
N LEU A 198 -11.72 -4.76 -9.33
CA LEU A 198 -12.93 -4.41 -10.08
C LEU A 198 -13.42 -5.66 -10.84
N ILE A 199 -14.03 -6.59 -10.13
CA ILE A 199 -14.36 -7.92 -10.67
C ILE A 199 -15.77 -7.91 -11.29
N ASN A 200 -16.71 -7.15 -10.72
CA ASN A 200 -18.12 -7.16 -11.10
C ASN A 200 -18.63 -5.79 -11.59
N PRO A 201 -19.75 -5.76 -12.36
CA PRO A 201 -20.37 -4.51 -12.80
C PRO A 201 -21.09 -3.74 -11.68
N ASP A 202 -21.41 -4.39 -10.56
CA ASP A 202 -22.29 -3.87 -9.50
C ASP A 202 -21.89 -2.48 -9.00
N GLN A 203 -20.63 -2.31 -8.63
CA GLN A 203 -20.13 -1.05 -8.12
C GLN A 203 -20.03 0.02 -9.22
N PHE A 204 -19.82 -0.35 -10.49
CA PHE A 204 -19.93 0.60 -11.59
C PHE A 204 -21.35 1.13 -11.72
N ILE A 205 -22.37 0.25 -11.64
CA ILE A 205 -23.78 0.62 -11.72
C ILE A 205 -24.16 1.55 -10.55
N VAL A 206 -23.86 1.13 -9.32
CA VAL A 206 -24.24 1.90 -8.11
C VAL A 206 -23.55 3.26 -8.09
N MET A 207 -22.26 3.32 -8.38
CA MET A 207 -21.51 4.59 -8.37
C MET A 207 -21.85 5.49 -9.57
N SER A 208 -22.23 4.93 -10.73
CA SER A 208 -22.80 5.71 -11.83
C SER A 208 -24.13 6.34 -11.42
N GLY A 209 -25.00 5.58 -10.75
CA GLY A 209 -26.26 6.09 -10.19
C GLY A 209 -26.08 7.18 -9.12
N LEU A 210 -24.96 7.16 -8.39
CA LEU A 210 -24.58 8.25 -7.47
C LEU A 210 -24.00 9.48 -8.18
N GLY A 211 -23.69 9.39 -9.48
CA GLY A 211 -23.12 10.48 -10.26
C GLY A 211 -21.68 10.85 -9.88
N VAL A 212 -20.93 9.91 -9.27
CA VAL A 212 -19.54 10.15 -8.84
C VAL A 212 -18.50 9.72 -9.87
N LEU A 213 -18.91 8.92 -10.87
CA LEU A 213 -18.03 8.45 -11.93
C LEU A 213 -18.09 9.35 -13.17
N GLY A 214 -16.93 9.61 -13.76
CA GLY A 214 -16.86 10.23 -15.09
C GLY A 214 -17.10 9.19 -16.18
N ALA A 215 -17.90 9.50 -17.20
CA ALA A 215 -18.23 8.57 -18.29
C ALA A 215 -16.99 8.05 -19.04
N ASP A 216 -15.95 8.87 -19.16
CA ASP A 216 -14.66 8.51 -19.76
C ASP A 216 -13.79 7.57 -18.89
N GLY A 217 -14.14 7.41 -17.61
CA GLY A 217 -13.40 6.57 -16.67
C GLY A 217 -12.01 7.11 -16.31
N ARG A 218 -11.80 8.42 -16.35
CA ARG A 218 -10.54 9.10 -15.95
C ARG A 218 -10.80 10.11 -14.83
N CYS A 219 -9.72 10.61 -14.25
CA CYS A 219 -9.77 11.70 -13.28
C CYS A 219 -9.20 12.99 -13.92
N PHE A 220 -10.08 13.98 -14.17
CA PHE A 220 -9.72 15.33 -14.63
C PHE A 220 -9.55 16.29 -13.45
N ALA A 221 -8.70 15.89 -12.50
CA ALA A 221 -8.49 16.55 -11.23
C ALA A 221 -8.11 18.04 -11.40
N TRP A 222 -8.91 18.94 -10.83
CA TRP A 222 -8.82 20.42 -10.90
C TRP A 222 -8.84 21.02 -12.31
N ASP A 223 -9.12 20.23 -13.34
CA ASP A 223 -9.29 20.68 -14.72
C ASP A 223 -10.75 21.10 -14.96
N SER A 224 -10.99 21.97 -15.95
CA SER A 224 -12.33 22.38 -16.40
C SER A 224 -13.24 21.21 -16.80
N ARG A 225 -12.65 20.06 -17.17
CA ARG A 225 -13.33 18.81 -17.53
C ARG A 225 -13.69 17.92 -16.33
N ALA A 226 -13.37 18.33 -15.10
CA ALA A 226 -13.76 17.61 -13.89
C ALA A 226 -15.24 17.22 -13.91
N ASN A 227 -15.53 15.92 -13.98
CA ASN A 227 -16.86 15.35 -14.19
C ASN A 227 -17.13 14.09 -13.33
N GLY A 228 -16.27 13.80 -12.36
CA GLY A 228 -16.24 12.53 -11.65
C GLY A 228 -14.86 11.88 -11.72
N TYR A 229 -14.75 10.68 -11.16
CA TYR A 229 -13.49 9.92 -11.19
C TYR A 229 -13.61 8.63 -12.01
N GLY A 230 -12.47 8.14 -12.47
CA GLY A 230 -12.31 6.81 -13.05
C GLY A 230 -11.95 5.79 -11.97
N ARG A 231 -12.66 4.64 -11.92
CA ARG A 231 -12.34 3.57 -10.96
C ARG A 231 -11.00 2.89 -11.31
N GLY A 232 -10.27 2.43 -10.29
CA GLY A 232 -9.03 1.70 -10.49
C GLY A 232 -8.76 0.55 -9.51
N GLU A 233 -7.95 -0.40 -9.96
CA GLU A 233 -7.47 -1.56 -9.22
C GLU A 233 -6.09 -1.29 -8.62
N GLY A 234 -5.87 -1.78 -7.40
CA GLY A 234 -4.57 -1.63 -6.77
C GLY A 234 -4.38 -2.40 -5.48
N ILE A 235 -3.19 -2.98 -5.33
CA ILE A 235 -2.71 -3.63 -4.11
C ILE A 235 -1.41 -2.96 -3.70
N ALA A 236 -1.25 -2.64 -2.43
CA ALA A 236 0.01 -2.12 -1.91
C ALA A 236 0.20 -2.44 -0.44
N THR A 237 1.47 -2.52 -0.04
CA THR A 237 1.89 -2.77 1.34
C THR A 237 3.02 -1.82 1.72
N LEU A 238 3.04 -1.38 2.98
CA LEU A 238 4.13 -0.70 3.68
C LEU A 238 4.52 -1.50 4.92
N LEU A 239 5.80 -1.50 5.25
CA LEU A 239 6.33 -2.02 6.51
C LEU A 239 6.85 -0.86 7.36
N LEU A 240 6.40 -0.79 8.61
CA LEU A 240 6.65 0.32 9.52
C LEU A 240 7.41 -0.12 10.77
N LYS A 241 8.22 0.79 11.30
CA LYS A 241 9.00 0.60 12.52
C LYS A 241 9.32 1.94 13.19
N PRO A 242 9.50 2.04 14.52
CA PRO A 242 10.08 3.24 15.12
C PRO A 242 11.38 3.62 14.40
N LEU A 243 11.58 4.91 14.14
CA LEU A 243 12.76 5.38 13.40
C LEU A 243 14.06 5.02 14.13
N GLY A 244 14.10 5.16 15.46
CA GLY A 244 15.26 4.78 16.26
C GLY A 244 15.62 3.31 16.10
N ASP A 245 14.62 2.42 16.15
CA ASP A 245 14.80 0.98 15.97
C ASP A 245 15.23 0.62 14.55
N ALA A 246 14.67 1.30 13.54
CA ALA A 246 15.07 1.09 12.14
C ALA A 246 16.54 1.46 11.90
N ILE A 247 17.01 2.57 12.48
CA ILE A 247 18.42 2.98 12.41
C ILE A 247 19.31 1.98 13.17
N ALA A 248 18.89 1.56 14.36
CA ALA A 248 19.65 0.61 15.18
C ALA A 248 19.80 -0.77 14.50
N ASP A 249 18.74 -1.25 13.84
CA ASP A 249 18.71 -2.55 13.18
C ASP A 249 19.30 -2.50 11.73
N GLY A 250 19.73 -1.31 11.29
CA GLY A 250 20.33 -1.10 9.97
C GLY A 250 19.35 -1.28 8.82
N ASP A 251 18.06 -0.97 9.06
CA ASP A 251 17.00 -1.11 8.07
C ASP A 251 17.05 0.03 7.03
N PRO A 252 16.68 -0.24 5.78
CA PRO A 252 16.58 0.80 4.77
C PRO A 252 15.40 1.74 5.09
N VAL A 253 15.66 2.99 5.45
CA VAL A 253 14.59 3.99 5.66
C VAL A 253 14.22 4.65 4.33
N HIS A 254 13.04 4.33 3.81
CA HIS A 254 12.53 4.89 2.56
C HIS A 254 12.00 6.32 2.72
N ALA A 255 11.29 6.58 3.82
CA ALA A 255 10.79 7.87 4.25
C ALA A 255 10.44 7.82 5.74
N VAL A 256 10.16 8.98 6.32
CA VAL A 256 9.79 9.13 7.73
C VAL A 256 8.38 9.71 7.83
N ILE A 257 7.47 8.99 8.48
CA ILE A 257 6.15 9.50 8.85
C ILE A 257 6.33 10.38 10.08
N ARG A 258 6.05 11.67 9.89
CA ARG A 258 6.12 12.68 10.95
C ARG A 258 4.86 12.68 11.80
N GLU A 259 3.70 12.60 11.16
CA GLU A 259 2.42 12.47 11.84
C GLU A 259 1.34 11.95 10.89
N THR A 260 0.28 11.39 11.46
CA THR A 260 -0.93 10.95 10.78
C THR A 260 -2.14 11.47 11.54
N ALA A 261 -3.23 11.76 10.83
CA ALA A 261 -4.48 12.14 11.45
C ALA A 261 -5.66 11.55 10.69
N VAL A 262 -6.71 11.21 11.43
CA VAL A 262 -8.03 10.88 10.88
C VAL A 262 -9.12 11.69 11.59
N ASN A 263 -10.17 12.09 10.86
CA ASN A 263 -11.37 12.68 11.45
C ASN A 263 -12.63 12.36 10.61
N GLN A 264 -13.73 13.04 10.92
CA GLN A 264 -15.02 12.88 10.24
C GLN A 264 -15.60 14.24 9.87
N ASP A 265 -16.25 14.33 8.72
CA ASP A 265 -16.99 15.50 8.23
C ASP A 265 -18.18 15.89 9.11
N GLY A 266 -18.74 14.94 9.85
CA GLY A 266 -19.91 15.13 10.70
C GLY A 266 -21.19 15.32 9.89
N LYS A 267 -22.03 16.29 10.29
CA LYS A 267 -23.29 16.56 9.61
C LYS A 267 -23.07 17.53 8.43
N THR A 268 -23.11 17.00 7.22
CA THR A 268 -23.16 17.76 5.97
C THR A 268 -24.56 17.68 5.34
N PRO A 269 -24.89 18.50 4.32
CA PRO A 269 -26.19 18.48 3.64
C PRO A 269 -26.60 17.09 3.12
N THR A 270 -25.66 16.31 2.60
CA THR A 270 -25.83 14.90 2.22
C THR A 270 -24.64 14.09 2.73
N ILE A 271 -24.84 12.80 3.01
CA ILE A 271 -23.78 11.93 3.55
C ILE A 271 -22.51 11.89 2.69
N THR A 272 -22.63 12.20 1.40
CA THR A 272 -21.52 12.19 0.42
C THR A 272 -20.89 13.56 0.17
N LEU A 273 -21.46 14.64 0.70
CA LEU A 273 -20.90 15.98 0.50
C LEU A 273 -19.72 16.21 1.45
N PRO A 274 -18.52 16.55 0.96
CA PRO A 274 -17.34 16.74 1.79
C PRO A 274 -17.41 18.04 2.61
N SER A 275 -16.68 18.09 3.73
CA SER A 275 -16.58 19.27 4.60
C SER A 275 -15.21 19.95 4.52
N SER A 276 -15.16 21.17 3.96
CA SER A 276 -13.91 21.96 3.91
C SER A 276 -13.37 22.30 5.30
N GLU A 277 -14.26 22.54 6.28
CA GLU A 277 -13.89 22.81 7.66
C GLU A 277 -13.26 21.59 8.33
N ALA A 278 -13.82 20.40 8.11
CA ALA A 278 -13.26 19.17 8.67
C ALA A 278 -11.90 18.84 8.05
N GLN A 279 -11.73 19.03 6.74
CA GLN A 279 -10.45 18.87 6.05
C GLN A 279 -9.40 19.87 6.56
N GLU A 280 -9.76 21.15 6.71
CA GLU A 280 -8.86 22.16 7.28
C GLU A 280 -8.44 21.79 8.71
N LYS A 281 -9.42 21.43 9.55
CA LYS A 281 -9.19 21.04 10.94
C LYS A 281 -8.26 19.83 11.03
N LEU A 282 -8.44 18.84 10.14
CA LEU A 282 -7.60 17.66 10.05
C LEU A 282 -6.15 18.02 9.76
N ILE A 283 -5.91 18.77 8.68
CA ILE A 283 -4.56 19.18 8.26
C ILE A 283 -3.92 19.99 9.39
N ARG A 284 -4.62 21.01 9.91
CA ARG A 284 -4.12 21.86 11.00
C ARG A 284 -3.75 21.05 12.25
N ALA A 285 -4.60 20.13 12.68
CA ALA A 285 -4.34 19.30 13.84
C ALA A 285 -3.11 18.41 13.65
N CYS A 286 -2.96 17.79 12.47
CA CYS A 286 -1.83 16.93 12.15
C CYS A 286 -0.49 17.67 12.25
N TYR A 287 -0.39 18.88 11.69
CA TYR A 287 0.82 19.71 11.81
C TYR A 287 1.07 20.20 13.24
N GLN A 288 0.02 20.54 13.98
CA GLN A 288 0.13 20.94 15.38
C GLN A 288 0.66 19.80 16.26
N TRP A 289 0.15 18.59 16.08
CA TRP A 289 0.64 17.39 16.79
C TRP A 289 2.09 17.06 16.42
N ALA A 290 2.46 17.23 15.15
CA ALA A 290 3.83 17.05 14.67
C ALA A 290 4.80 18.15 15.17
N GLY A 291 4.29 19.28 15.67
CA GLY A 291 5.10 20.46 15.98
C GLY A 291 5.78 21.07 14.74
N LEU A 292 5.12 21.01 13.58
CA LEU A 292 5.69 21.41 12.29
C LEU A 292 5.02 22.66 11.72
N ASP A 293 5.82 23.48 11.04
CA ASP A 293 5.30 24.60 10.26
C ASP A 293 4.70 24.10 8.92
N PRO A 294 3.38 24.30 8.68
CA PRO A 294 2.73 23.92 7.43
C PRO A 294 3.26 24.64 6.20
N THR A 295 3.85 25.82 6.35
CA THR A 295 4.41 26.58 5.21
C THR A 295 5.68 25.95 4.64
N GLN A 296 6.30 25.01 5.36
CA GLN A 296 7.49 24.28 4.94
C GLN A 296 7.20 22.99 4.15
N THR A 297 5.97 22.79 3.69
CA THR A 297 5.59 21.62 2.87
C THR A 297 5.63 21.96 1.39
N SER A 298 6.55 21.35 0.65
CA SER A 298 6.72 21.70 -0.77
C SER A 298 5.59 21.20 -1.68
N TYR A 299 4.98 20.08 -1.33
CA TYR A 299 4.00 19.41 -2.19
C TYR A 299 2.91 18.71 -1.39
N VAL A 300 1.70 18.69 -1.94
CA VAL A 300 0.55 17.93 -1.44
C VAL A 300 0.14 16.92 -2.50
N GLU A 301 0.21 15.65 -2.14
CA GLU A 301 -0.46 14.58 -2.85
C GLU A 301 -1.93 14.59 -2.40
N ALA A 302 -2.77 15.27 -3.18
CA ALA A 302 -4.15 15.56 -2.83
C ALA A 302 -5.10 14.39 -3.12
N HIS A 303 -6.28 14.42 -2.52
CA HIS A 303 -7.34 13.48 -2.83
C HIS A 303 -7.83 13.68 -4.28
N MET A 304 -8.12 14.92 -4.68
CA MET A 304 -8.19 15.44 -6.06
C MET A 304 -8.83 14.45 -7.05
N THR A 305 -10.10 14.12 -6.82
CA THR A 305 -10.79 13.08 -7.59
C THR A 305 -11.25 13.54 -8.96
N GLY A 306 -11.28 14.86 -9.25
CA GLY A 306 -11.91 15.37 -10.48
C GLY A 306 -13.40 15.56 -10.33
N THR A 307 -13.91 15.73 -9.10
CA THR A 307 -15.34 15.97 -8.88
C THR A 307 -15.62 17.47 -8.86
N PRO A 308 -16.68 17.95 -9.55
CA PRO A 308 -16.99 19.38 -9.63
C PRO A 308 -17.15 20.10 -8.29
N THR A 309 -17.50 19.35 -7.24
CA THR A 309 -17.78 19.85 -5.89
C THR A 309 -16.61 19.62 -4.93
N GLY A 310 -15.99 18.44 -4.95
CA GLY A 310 -14.91 18.10 -4.02
C GLY A 310 -13.63 18.88 -4.30
N ASP A 311 -13.30 19.08 -5.57
CA ASP A 311 -12.05 19.71 -5.99
C ASP A 311 -11.87 21.14 -5.43
N PRO A 312 -12.85 22.08 -5.55
CA PRO A 312 -12.74 23.40 -4.92
C PRO A 312 -12.72 23.38 -3.38
N ILE A 313 -13.42 22.42 -2.77
CA ILE A 313 -13.48 22.26 -1.31
C ILE A 313 -12.11 21.89 -0.75
N GLU A 314 -11.42 20.93 -1.38
CA GLU A 314 -10.08 20.51 -1.00
C GLU A 314 -9.04 21.60 -1.27
N ALA A 315 -9.09 22.25 -2.44
CA ALA A 315 -8.17 23.34 -2.77
C ALA A 315 -8.20 24.46 -1.71
N SER A 316 -9.41 24.81 -1.26
CA SER A 316 -9.62 25.81 -0.21
C SER A 316 -9.06 25.36 1.14
N ALA A 317 -9.29 24.10 1.54
CA ALA A 317 -8.78 23.55 2.80
C ALA A 317 -7.24 23.50 2.83
N ILE A 318 -6.62 23.06 1.73
CA ILE A 318 -5.16 23.06 1.54
C ILE A 318 -4.61 24.48 1.70
N SER A 319 -5.17 25.45 0.97
CA SER A 319 -4.70 26.83 0.97
C SER A 319 -4.76 27.47 2.37
N ARG A 320 -5.87 27.30 3.09
CA ARG A 320 -6.08 27.88 4.43
C ARG A 320 -5.08 27.41 5.49
N VAL A 321 -4.43 26.26 5.28
CA VAL A 321 -3.42 25.74 6.20
C VAL A 321 -2.01 25.91 5.65
N LEU A 322 -1.76 25.44 4.43
CA LEU A 322 -0.42 25.28 3.87
C LEU A 322 0.08 26.51 3.12
N SER A 323 -0.82 27.33 2.55
CA SER A 323 -0.45 28.53 1.78
C SER A 323 -0.46 29.82 2.60
N LYS A 324 -0.95 29.78 3.84
CA LYS A 324 -1.03 30.97 4.70
C LYS A 324 0.37 31.54 4.95
N GLY A 325 0.60 32.79 4.56
CA GLY A 325 1.88 33.48 4.73
C GLY A 325 2.94 33.16 3.67
N ARG A 326 2.64 32.34 2.65
CA ARG A 326 3.54 32.14 1.52
C ARG A 326 3.57 33.34 0.58
N ASP A 327 4.70 33.55 -0.07
CA ASP A 327 4.82 34.48 -1.20
C ASP A 327 4.05 33.95 -2.42
N ALA A 328 3.55 34.87 -3.26
CA ALA A 328 2.84 34.49 -4.49
C ALA A 328 3.73 33.70 -5.46
N ASP A 329 5.04 33.98 -5.45
CA ASP A 329 6.04 33.28 -6.27
C ASP A 329 6.44 31.90 -5.72
N ASN A 330 5.96 31.54 -4.53
CA ASN A 330 6.24 30.25 -3.89
C ASN A 330 4.95 29.52 -3.47
N PRO A 331 4.05 29.20 -4.42
CA PRO A 331 2.81 28.48 -4.11
C PRO A 331 3.10 27.05 -3.65
N VAL A 332 2.15 26.44 -2.94
CA VAL A 332 2.23 25.01 -2.66
C VAL A 332 1.91 24.22 -3.92
N MET A 333 2.77 23.26 -4.27
CA MET A 333 2.52 22.38 -5.40
C MET A 333 1.51 21.32 -5.01
N VAL A 334 0.53 21.04 -5.87
CA VAL A 334 -0.53 20.06 -5.60
C VAL A 334 -0.76 19.20 -6.83
N GLY A 335 -0.84 17.89 -6.63
CA GLY A 335 -1.19 16.94 -7.67
C GLY A 335 -1.77 15.66 -7.09
N SER A 336 -2.13 14.73 -7.97
CA SER A 336 -2.74 13.46 -7.58
C SER A 336 -2.38 12.33 -8.54
N ILE A 337 -2.00 11.20 -7.94
CA ILE A 337 -1.72 9.94 -8.61
C ILE A 337 -2.96 9.39 -9.33
N LYS A 338 -4.16 9.82 -8.92
CA LYS A 338 -5.42 9.39 -9.53
C LYS A 338 -5.53 9.80 -10.99
N THR A 339 -4.77 10.81 -11.42
CA THR A 339 -4.71 11.21 -12.82
C THR A 339 -3.99 10.19 -13.71
N ASN A 340 -3.07 9.41 -13.14
CA ASN A 340 -2.33 8.35 -13.82
C ASN A 340 -3.07 7.00 -13.77
N MET A 341 -3.58 6.60 -12.61
CA MET A 341 -4.11 5.25 -12.36
C MET A 341 -5.56 5.20 -11.86
N GLY A 342 -6.30 6.29 -11.97
CA GLY A 342 -7.67 6.37 -11.48
C GLY A 342 -7.74 6.42 -9.96
N HIS A 343 -8.97 6.49 -9.45
CA HIS A 343 -9.24 6.35 -8.04
C HIS A 343 -9.17 4.87 -7.66
N LEU A 344 -8.07 4.48 -7.00
CA LEU A 344 -7.85 3.13 -6.49
C LEU A 344 -8.67 2.80 -5.22
N GLU A 345 -9.72 3.56 -4.96
CA GLU A 345 -10.66 3.30 -3.87
C GLU A 345 -9.92 3.13 -2.53
N ALA A 346 -10.10 2.01 -1.82
CA ALA A 346 -9.43 1.72 -0.54
C ALA A 346 -7.90 1.88 -0.60
N SER A 347 -7.28 1.58 -1.75
CA SER A 347 -5.82 1.63 -1.98
C SER A 347 -5.30 3.01 -2.39
N SER A 348 -6.16 4.02 -2.51
CA SER A 348 -5.74 5.34 -3.04
C SER A 348 -4.76 6.08 -2.15
N GLY A 349 -4.96 6.01 -0.83
CA GLY A 349 -4.11 6.69 0.14
C GLY A 349 -2.70 6.14 0.14
N ILE A 350 -2.56 4.82 0.26
CA ILE A 350 -1.26 4.14 0.24
C ILE A 350 -0.53 4.32 -1.10
N ALA A 351 -1.24 4.36 -2.23
CA ALA A 351 -0.64 4.67 -3.53
C ALA A 351 -0.06 6.10 -3.57
N GLY A 352 -0.80 7.08 -3.01
CA GLY A 352 -0.32 8.44 -2.82
C GLY A 352 0.91 8.52 -1.92
N VAL A 353 0.94 7.74 -0.83
CA VAL A 353 2.12 7.61 0.05
C VAL A 353 3.32 7.05 -0.72
N ILE A 354 3.16 5.99 -1.51
CA ILE A 354 4.27 5.41 -2.30
C ILE A 354 4.79 6.42 -3.33
N LYS A 355 3.91 7.12 -4.06
CA LYS A 355 4.32 8.21 -4.96
C LYS A 355 5.10 9.29 -4.22
N ALA A 356 4.62 9.74 -3.06
CA ALA A 356 5.30 10.73 -2.23
C ALA A 356 6.69 10.26 -1.79
N ILE A 357 6.84 8.99 -1.36
CA ILE A 357 8.14 8.39 -1.03
C ILE A 357 9.08 8.46 -2.24
N MET A 358 8.60 8.10 -3.43
CA MET A 358 9.42 8.13 -4.65
C MET A 358 9.83 9.57 -5.01
N MET A 359 8.93 10.55 -4.86
CA MET A 359 9.25 11.98 -5.04
C MET A 359 10.32 12.44 -4.06
N LEU A 360 10.21 12.08 -2.77
CA LEU A 360 11.19 12.42 -1.74
C LEU A 360 12.58 11.83 -2.04
N LYS A 361 12.62 10.53 -2.40
CA LYS A 361 13.85 9.80 -2.75
C LYS A 361 14.52 10.37 -4.00
N LYS A 362 13.73 10.73 -5.02
CA LYS A 362 14.25 11.21 -6.32
C LYS A 362 14.46 12.72 -6.36
N GLY A 363 13.82 13.48 -5.47
CA GLY A 363 13.89 14.95 -5.45
C GLY A 363 13.22 15.60 -6.64
N VAL A 364 12.18 14.96 -7.20
CA VAL A 364 11.47 15.41 -8.41
C VAL A 364 9.97 15.40 -8.13
N ILE A 365 9.29 16.45 -8.58
CA ILE A 365 7.83 16.57 -8.63
C ILE A 365 7.38 16.17 -10.04
N PRO A 366 6.60 15.09 -10.22
CA PRO A 366 6.12 14.65 -11.52
C PRO A 366 4.98 15.56 -12.03
N PRO A 367 4.69 15.54 -13.34
CA PRO A 367 3.51 16.23 -13.88
C PRO A 367 2.21 15.62 -13.34
N ASN A 368 1.19 16.46 -13.18
CA ASN A 368 -0.17 16.01 -12.91
C ASN A 368 -0.88 15.77 -14.25
N LEU A 369 -1.19 14.51 -14.54
CA LEU A 369 -1.78 14.14 -15.82
C LEU A 369 -3.20 14.69 -15.97
N ASN A 370 -3.70 14.77 -17.21
CA ASN A 370 -5.06 15.21 -17.55
C ASN A 370 -5.41 16.65 -17.12
N TYR A 371 -4.43 17.49 -16.75
CA TYR A 371 -4.64 18.91 -16.47
C TYR A 371 -4.20 19.76 -17.68
N LYS A 372 -5.16 20.45 -18.29
CA LYS A 372 -5.00 21.29 -19.48
C LYS A 372 -5.54 22.69 -19.23
N ASP A 373 -6.79 22.79 -18.80
CA ASP A 373 -7.50 24.04 -18.59
C ASP A 373 -7.98 24.10 -17.14
N ALA A 374 -7.69 25.18 -16.43
CA ALA A 374 -7.99 25.32 -15.01
C ALA A 374 -9.50 25.28 -14.72
N ASN A 375 -9.91 24.62 -13.64
CA ASN A 375 -11.29 24.71 -13.14
C ASN A 375 -11.59 26.13 -12.61
N LEU A 376 -12.50 26.84 -13.27
CA LEU A 376 -12.85 28.23 -12.95
C LEU A 376 -13.47 28.44 -11.55
N LYS A 377 -13.88 27.36 -10.87
CA LYS A 377 -14.35 27.42 -9.48
C LYS A 377 -13.19 27.48 -8.47
N ILE A 378 -11.95 27.37 -8.92
CA ILE A 378 -10.74 27.39 -8.11
C ILE A 378 -9.92 28.62 -8.52
N ASP A 379 -9.76 29.57 -7.60
CA ASP A 379 -8.88 30.73 -7.81
C ASP A 379 -7.45 30.37 -7.39
N PHE A 380 -6.70 29.73 -8.29
CA PHE A 380 -5.36 29.20 -8.01
C PHE A 380 -4.37 30.27 -7.51
N GLU A 381 -4.44 31.48 -8.07
CA GLU A 381 -3.57 32.60 -7.70
C GLU A 381 -3.91 33.09 -6.29
N ALA A 382 -5.20 33.33 -5.99
CA ALA A 382 -5.61 33.74 -4.64
C ALA A 382 -5.33 32.65 -3.59
N LEU A 383 -5.52 31.38 -3.96
CA LEU A 383 -5.25 30.24 -3.09
C LEU A 383 -3.76 29.90 -2.97
N LYS A 384 -2.89 30.46 -3.82
CA LYS A 384 -1.45 30.18 -3.87
C LYS A 384 -1.17 28.68 -3.94
N VAL A 385 -1.91 27.99 -4.81
CA VAL A 385 -1.74 26.56 -5.13
C VAL A 385 -1.37 26.43 -6.60
N ARG A 386 -0.52 25.47 -6.95
CA ARG A 386 -0.09 25.27 -8.33
C ARG A 386 -0.06 23.80 -8.70
N VAL A 387 -0.58 23.48 -9.88
CA VAL A 387 -0.54 22.12 -10.45
C VAL A 387 0.72 21.96 -11.30
N PRO A 388 1.56 20.92 -11.08
CA PRO A 388 2.76 20.71 -11.88
C PRO A 388 2.39 20.20 -13.28
N LEU A 389 2.87 20.89 -14.33
CA LEU A 389 2.59 20.51 -15.74
C LEU A 389 3.69 19.65 -16.37
N VAL A 390 4.91 19.75 -15.83
CA VAL A 390 6.09 19.03 -16.28
C VAL A 390 6.86 18.52 -15.06
N ALA A 391 7.67 17.48 -15.25
CA ALA A 391 8.57 17.03 -14.20
C ALA A 391 9.57 18.15 -13.86
N GLN A 392 9.74 18.44 -12.57
CA GLN A 392 10.63 19.50 -12.10
C GLN A 392 11.29 19.11 -10.77
N ASP A 393 12.46 19.69 -10.49
CA ASP A 393 13.14 19.46 -9.21
C ASP A 393 12.29 19.95 -8.04
N SER A 394 12.35 19.22 -6.93
CA SER A 394 11.78 19.69 -5.67
C SER A 394 12.46 21.00 -5.23
N PRO A 395 11.70 21.95 -4.64
CA PRO A 395 12.25 23.21 -4.15
C PRO A 395 13.47 23.02 -3.23
N LYS A 396 14.53 23.80 -3.47
CA LYS A 396 15.73 23.80 -2.63
C LYS A 396 15.55 24.71 -1.41
N GLY A 397 16.24 24.42 -0.32
CA GLY A 397 16.23 25.25 0.89
C GLY A 397 15.00 25.06 1.79
N MET A 398 14.12 24.11 1.48
CA MET A 398 13.02 23.67 2.34
C MET A 398 13.24 22.21 2.75
N PRO A 399 12.70 21.77 3.90
CA PRO A 399 12.62 20.36 4.23
C PRO A 399 11.99 19.58 3.07
N ARG A 400 12.51 18.40 2.75
CA ARG A 400 11.85 17.50 1.81
C ARG A 400 10.61 16.92 2.48
N ARG A 401 9.51 17.68 2.44
CA ARG A 401 8.25 17.35 3.11
C ARG A 401 7.09 17.31 2.12
N ILE A 402 6.31 16.23 2.21
CA ILE A 402 5.09 16.03 1.42
C ILE A 402 3.94 15.68 2.37
N SER A 403 2.77 16.28 2.11
CA SER A 403 1.52 15.84 2.70
C SER A 403 0.75 14.93 1.76
N VAL A 404 0.04 13.96 2.30
CA VAL A 404 -0.86 13.07 1.54
C VAL A 404 -2.27 13.16 2.13
N ASN A 405 -3.24 13.52 1.29
CA ASN A 405 -4.66 13.56 1.64
C ASN A 405 -5.40 12.38 1.02
N ASN A 406 -6.39 11.84 1.74
CA ASN A 406 -7.35 10.93 1.15
C ASN A 406 -8.66 10.92 1.94
N TYR A 407 -9.77 11.20 1.26
CA TYR A 407 -11.07 11.45 1.90
C TYR A 407 -12.09 10.40 1.46
N GLY A 408 -12.74 9.75 2.42
CA GLY A 408 -13.76 8.73 2.22
C GLY A 408 -15.09 9.35 1.82
N TYR A 409 -15.81 8.69 0.91
CA TYR A 409 -17.12 9.15 0.45
C TYR A 409 -18.17 9.28 1.58
N GLY A 410 -17.98 8.59 2.71
CA GLY A 410 -18.83 8.70 3.89
C GLY A 410 -18.38 9.79 4.89
N GLY A 411 -17.37 10.58 4.55
CA GLY A 411 -16.87 11.71 5.34
C GLY A 411 -15.71 11.40 6.29
N THR A 412 -15.21 10.17 6.35
CA THR A 412 -13.96 9.88 7.09
C THR A 412 -12.77 10.40 6.31
N ASN A 413 -11.92 11.21 6.92
CA ASN A 413 -10.79 11.85 6.24
C ASN A 413 -9.46 11.34 6.81
N GLY A 414 -8.45 11.17 5.96
CA GLY A 414 -7.08 10.85 6.35
C GLY A 414 -6.05 11.88 5.85
N HIS A 415 -5.05 12.18 6.68
CA HIS A 415 -3.92 13.05 6.35
C HIS A 415 -2.61 12.47 6.89
N VAL A 416 -1.53 12.52 6.11
CA VAL A 416 -0.19 12.05 6.51
C VAL A 416 0.85 13.09 6.15
N ILE A 417 1.83 13.30 7.03
CA ILE A 417 3.01 14.15 6.78
C ILE A 417 4.24 13.26 6.66
N LEU A 418 4.95 13.33 5.54
CA LEU A 418 6.15 12.55 5.23
C LEU A 418 7.36 13.46 5.05
N ASP A 419 8.48 13.09 5.65
CA ASP A 419 9.80 13.67 5.39
C ASP A 419 10.70 12.67 4.62
N GLY A 420 11.64 13.19 3.83
CA GLY A 420 12.67 12.40 3.18
C GLY A 420 13.66 11.78 4.18
N SER A 421 14.12 10.56 3.93
CA SER A 421 14.96 9.82 4.88
C SER A 421 16.35 10.42 5.11
N THR A 422 16.95 11.06 4.11
CA THR A 422 18.32 11.60 4.18
C THR A 422 18.53 12.66 5.27
N GLU A 423 17.46 13.35 5.67
CA GLU A 423 17.52 14.35 6.75
C GLU A 423 17.62 13.69 8.14
N HIS A 424 17.18 12.44 8.26
CA HIS A 424 17.02 11.71 9.51
C HIS A 424 18.04 10.59 9.71
N THR A 425 18.55 10.01 8.63
CA THR A 425 19.46 8.84 8.68
C THR A 425 20.90 9.21 8.36
N LYS A 426 21.41 10.35 8.86
CA LYS A 426 22.84 10.70 8.76
C LYS A 426 23.70 9.76 9.62
N CYS A 427 23.73 8.48 9.27
CA CYS A 427 24.67 7.48 9.76
C CYS A 427 25.41 6.91 8.56
N ALA A 428 26.73 6.84 8.72
CA ALA A 428 27.68 6.46 7.68
C ALA A 428 27.40 5.05 7.15
N PHE A 429 27.09 4.93 5.86
CA PHE A 429 27.41 3.71 5.15
C PHE A 429 28.94 3.60 5.13
N GLY A 430 29.43 2.52 5.74
CA GLY A 430 30.84 2.27 5.95
C GLY A 430 31.64 2.32 4.65
N GLN A 431 32.90 2.73 4.77
CA GLN A 431 33.88 2.65 3.70
C GLN A 431 33.80 1.27 3.03
N SER A 432 33.66 1.25 1.71
CA SER A 432 33.83 0.04 0.92
C SER A 432 35.21 -0.55 1.24
N PHE A 433 35.23 -1.72 1.86
CA PHE A 433 36.47 -2.49 1.93
C PHE A 433 36.71 -3.04 0.54
N GLU A 434 37.50 -2.33 -0.27
CA GLU A 434 38.08 -2.89 -1.51
C GLU A 434 39.07 -4.01 -1.13
N LYS A 435 38.54 -5.16 -0.74
CA LYS A 435 39.26 -6.41 -0.74
C LYS A 435 38.87 -7.14 -2.01
N ASN A 436 39.87 -7.48 -2.82
CA ASN A 436 39.72 -8.30 -4.02
C ASN A 436 39.45 -9.78 -3.69
N GLU A 437 38.49 -10.03 -2.80
CA GLU A 437 38.07 -11.36 -2.34
C GLU A 437 36.72 -11.68 -2.98
N PRO A 438 36.48 -12.95 -3.37
CA PRO A 438 35.20 -13.32 -3.95
C PRO A 438 34.09 -13.22 -2.90
N ARG A 439 32.86 -12.92 -3.35
CA ARG A 439 31.64 -12.97 -2.53
C ARG A 439 30.73 -14.08 -3.02
N LEU A 440 29.96 -14.62 -2.08
CA LEU A 440 28.97 -15.65 -2.36
C LEU A 440 27.59 -15.02 -2.53
N ILE A 441 27.06 -15.09 -3.74
CA ILE A 441 25.67 -14.72 -4.05
C ILE A 441 24.82 -15.97 -3.89
N VAL A 442 23.80 -15.92 -3.03
CA VAL A 442 22.91 -17.06 -2.76
C VAL A 442 21.49 -16.71 -3.15
N LEU A 443 20.90 -17.53 -4.02
CA LEU A 443 19.48 -17.45 -4.38
C LEU A 443 18.80 -18.74 -3.94
N SER A 444 17.55 -18.65 -3.51
CA SER A 444 16.78 -19.84 -3.17
C SER A 444 15.29 -19.70 -3.44
N SER A 445 14.64 -20.81 -3.75
CA SER A 445 13.20 -20.91 -3.98
C SER A 445 12.64 -22.26 -3.51
N LYS A 446 11.30 -22.37 -3.44
CA LYS A 446 10.62 -23.64 -3.12
C LYS A 446 10.61 -24.63 -4.29
N GLU A 447 10.85 -24.16 -5.51
CA GLU A 447 10.85 -24.97 -6.73
C GLU A 447 12.10 -24.73 -7.58
N SER A 448 12.62 -25.79 -8.20
CA SER A 448 13.89 -25.76 -8.95
C SER A 448 13.86 -24.85 -10.18
N GLY A 449 12.77 -24.87 -10.96
CA GLY A 449 12.62 -24.02 -12.13
C GLY A 449 12.64 -22.52 -11.79
N VAL A 450 12.05 -22.16 -10.64
CA VAL A 450 12.01 -20.78 -10.15
C VAL A 450 13.40 -20.28 -9.77
N THR A 451 14.29 -21.14 -9.24
CA THR A 451 15.66 -20.70 -8.89
C THR A 451 16.42 -20.21 -10.13
N LEU A 452 16.20 -20.84 -11.28
CA LEU A 452 16.82 -20.43 -12.55
C LEU A 452 16.23 -19.10 -13.04
N CYS A 453 14.91 -18.94 -12.97
CA CYS A 453 14.27 -17.65 -13.28
C CYS A 453 14.81 -16.52 -12.39
N MET A 454 15.03 -16.77 -11.10
CA MET A 454 15.62 -15.78 -10.19
C MET A 454 17.05 -15.37 -10.57
N VAL A 455 17.84 -16.28 -11.16
CA VAL A 455 19.18 -15.95 -11.69
C VAL A 455 19.04 -14.98 -12.87
N ASP A 456 18.12 -15.26 -13.79
CA ASP A 456 17.86 -14.41 -14.96
C ASP A 456 17.25 -13.05 -14.58
N ASP A 457 16.38 -13.02 -13.58
CA ASP A 457 15.83 -11.78 -13.02
C ASP A 457 16.94 -10.93 -12.39
N LEU A 458 17.87 -11.54 -11.64
CA LEU A 458 19.01 -10.85 -11.06
C LEU A 458 19.96 -10.30 -12.13
N LYS A 459 20.18 -11.03 -13.23
CA LYS A 459 20.93 -10.53 -14.38
C LYS A 459 20.27 -9.30 -14.99
N THR A 460 18.99 -9.40 -15.29
CA THR A 460 18.18 -8.32 -15.86
C THR A 460 18.23 -7.08 -14.96
N TYR A 461 18.14 -7.29 -13.64
CA TYR A 461 18.28 -6.24 -12.65
C TYR A 461 19.65 -5.54 -12.76
N LEU A 462 20.76 -6.29 -12.74
CA LEU A 462 22.11 -5.72 -12.79
C LEU A 462 22.38 -4.98 -14.11
N GLU A 463 21.90 -5.50 -15.24
CA GLU A 463 22.01 -4.84 -16.55
C GLU A 463 21.23 -3.52 -16.58
N SER A 464 20.03 -3.50 -16.00
CA SER A 464 19.23 -2.28 -15.89
C SER A 464 19.90 -1.21 -15.03
N ARG A 465 20.55 -1.62 -13.93
CA ARG A 465 21.30 -0.72 -13.03
C ARG A 465 22.53 -0.13 -13.71
N LYS A 466 23.28 -0.96 -14.43
CA LYS A 466 24.43 -0.54 -15.24
C LYS A 466 24.03 0.49 -16.30
N THR A 467 22.94 0.22 -17.03
CA THR A 467 22.39 1.14 -18.04
C THR A 467 21.98 2.49 -17.43
N SER A 468 21.53 2.47 -16.18
CA SER A 468 21.14 3.67 -15.42
C SER A 468 22.31 4.37 -14.71
N GLY A 469 23.56 3.91 -14.91
CA GLY A 469 24.75 4.46 -14.26
C GLY A 469 24.84 4.18 -12.75
N VAL A 470 24.04 3.24 -12.22
CA VAL A 470 24.05 2.87 -10.80
C VAL A 470 25.01 1.71 -10.59
N VAL A 471 26.03 1.93 -9.75
CA VAL A 471 26.96 0.88 -9.32
C VAL A 471 26.31 0.08 -8.19
N VAL A 472 26.19 -1.24 -8.39
CA VAL A 472 25.72 -2.16 -7.34
C VAL A 472 26.94 -2.72 -6.63
N SER A 473 27.03 -2.51 -5.31
CA SER A 473 28.06 -3.11 -4.47
C SER A 473 27.87 -4.62 -4.40
N LEU A 474 28.94 -5.37 -4.70
CA LEU A 474 28.94 -6.83 -4.58
C LEU A 474 28.78 -7.26 -3.10
N ASP A 475 29.34 -6.50 -2.17
CA ASP A 475 29.22 -6.73 -0.73
C ASP A 475 27.76 -6.61 -0.28
N ASP A 476 27.11 -5.52 -0.68
CA ASP A 476 25.71 -5.27 -0.32
C ASP A 476 24.80 -6.32 -0.95
N LEU A 477 25.05 -6.68 -2.21
CA LEU A 477 24.28 -7.71 -2.91
C LEU A 477 24.39 -9.07 -2.22
N ALA A 478 25.61 -9.50 -1.90
CA ALA A 478 25.85 -10.77 -1.21
C ALA A 478 25.26 -10.76 0.21
N TYR A 479 25.41 -9.65 0.92
CA TYR A 479 24.81 -9.47 2.25
C TYR A 479 23.27 -9.56 2.19
N THR A 480 22.62 -8.79 1.32
CA THR A 480 21.16 -8.78 1.20
C THR A 480 20.62 -10.16 0.81
N LEU A 481 21.18 -10.78 -0.22
CA LEU A 481 20.71 -12.09 -0.69
C LEU A 481 21.04 -13.23 0.28
N GLY A 482 22.20 -13.16 0.95
CA GLY A 482 22.65 -14.19 1.88
C GLY A 482 22.03 -14.11 3.28
N THR A 483 21.69 -12.90 3.76
CA THR A 483 21.27 -12.70 5.17
C THR A 483 19.86 -12.12 5.33
N ARG A 484 19.34 -11.39 4.34
CA ARG A 484 18.04 -10.71 4.40
C ARG A 484 16.96 -11.40 3.57
N ARG A 485 17.17 -12.65 3.16
CA ARG A 485 16.19 -13.47 2.41
C ARG A 485 16.00 -14.82 3.07
N SER A 486 14.79 -15.36 2.94
CA SER A 486 14.48 -16.73 3.35
C SER A 486 15.29 -17.74 2.54
N HIS A 487 15.76 -18.79 3.21
CA HIS A 487 16.58 -19.84 2.62
C HIS A 487 15.76 -21.11 2.36
N PHE A 488 15.26 -21.25 1.14
CA PHE A 488 14.42 -22.37 0.70
C PHE A 488 15.25 -23.60 0.25
N PRO A 489 14.61 -24.76 0.01
CA PRO A 489 15.33 -26.01 -0.30
C PRO A 489 16.14 -25.99 -1.61
N TRP A 490 15.64 -25.31 -2.66
CA TRP A 490 16.37 -25.20 -3.93
C TRP A 490 17.24 -23.96 -3.90
N ARG A 491 18.55 -24.13 -4.13
CA ARG A 491 19.54 -23.06 -3.96
C ARG A 491 20.52 -23.04 -5.11
N VAL A 492 20.89 -21.83 -5.50
CA VAL A 492 22.04 -21.55 -6.37
C VAL A 492 22.99 -20.66 -5.60
N ALA A 493 24.26 -21.01 -5.60
CA ALA A 493 25.32 -20.26 -4.94
C ALA A 493 26.43 -19.96 -5.96
N ILE A 494 26.74 -18.68 -6.12
CA ILE A 494 27.68 -18.17 -7.13
C ILE A 494 28.80 -17.44 -6.40
N SER A 495 30.01 -17.96 -6.52
CA SER A 495 31.21 -17.28 -6.02
C SER A 495 31.76 -16.37 -7.10
N SER A 496 31.87 -15.07 -6.84
CA SER A 496 32.39 -14.13 -7.84
C SER A 496 33.12 -12.94 -7.23
N HIS A 497 34.11 -12.42 -7.96
CA HIS A 497 34.74 -11.12 -7.71
C HIS A 497 33.97 -9.96 -8.37
N ASN A 498 33.06 -10.27 -9.30
CA ASN A 498 32.24 -9.33 -10.05
C ASN A 498 30.84 -9.90 -10.27
N CYS A 499 29.80 -9.19 -9.84
CA CYS A 499 28.41 -9.64 -9.95
C CYS A 499 28.05 -10.13 -11.37
N GLN A 500 28.48 -9.42 -12.42
CA GLN A 500 28.04 -9.65 -13.79
C GLN A 500 28.72 -10.87 -14.43
N GLU A 501 30.05 -10.98 -14.31
CA GLU A 501 30.80 -12.12 -14.84
C GLU A 501 30.42 -13.43 -14.16
N GLY A 502 30.20 -13.40 -12.84
CA GLY A 502 29.80 -14.59 -12.08
C GLY A 502 28.42 -15.11 -12.45
N LEU A 503 27.46 -14.23 -12.71
CA LEU A 503 26.11 -14.62 -13.12
C LEU A 503 26.05 -15.14 -14.56
N ILE A 504 26.81 -14.54 -15.48
CA ILE A 504 26.95 -15.06 -16.86
C ILE A 504 27.55 -16.47 -16.79
N ALA A 505 28.67 -16.60 -16.05
CA ALA A 505 29.27 -17.85 -15.55
C ALA A 505 28.24 -18.93 -15.22
N ALA A 506 27.40 -18.59 -14.24
CA ALA A 506 26.46 -19.51 -13.63
C ALA A 506 25.36 -19.98 -14.60
N SER A 507 24.81 -19.14 -15.47
CA SER A 507 23.75 -19.62 -16.38
C SER A 507 24.28 -20.51 -17.50
N ASP A 508 25.49 -20.28 -17.99
CA ASP A 508 26.10 -21.13 -19.03
C ASP A 508 26.41 -22.52 -18.45
N ASP A 509 26.92 -22.58 -17.21
CA ASP A 509 27.18 -23.82 -16.49
C ASP A 509 25.89 -24.51 -16.01
N LEU A 510 24.88 -23.79 -15.52
CA LEU A 510 23.59 -24.37 -15.07
C LEU A 510 22.76 -24.92 -16.24
N GLY A 511 22.97 -24.42 -17.45
CA GLY A 511 22.42 -24.98 -18.68
C GLY A 511 23.06 -26.32 -19.10
N GLN A 512 24.27 -26.63 -18.61
CA GLN A 512 25.03 -27.84 -18.97
C GLN A 512 25.27 -28.81 -17.80
N SER A 513 25.22 -28.35 -16.55
CA SER A 513 25.54 -29.10 -15.34
C SER A 513 24.46 -28.88 -14.29
N ALA A 514 23.80 -29.98 -13.91
CA ALA A 514 22.72 -30.01 -12.95
C ALA A 514 23.04 -29.21 -11.67
N VAL A 515 22.08 -28.35 -11.29
CA VAL A 515 21.80 -27.87 -9.93
C VAL A 515 22.51 -28.75 -8.90
N THR A 516 23.38 -28.17 -8.08
CA THR A 516 23.90 -28.88 -6.90
C THR A 516 22.71 -29.14 -5.98
N LEU A 517 22.05 -30.28 -6.16
CA LEU A 517 21.01 -30.77 -5.29
C LEU A 517 21.65 -30.88 -3.90
N ALA A 518 21.19 -30.08 -2.95
CA ALA A 518 21.20 -30.54 -1.57
C ALA A 518 20.24 -31.75 -1.51
N LYS A 519 20.73 -32.94 -1.94
CA LYS A 519 20.09 -34.22 -1.67
C LYS A 519 20.29 -34.52 -0.19
N GLU A 520 19.58 -33.79 0.65
CA GLU A 520 19.11 -34.20 1.98
C GLU A 520 18.42 -32.99 2.61
N PRO A 521 17.17 -33.12 3.11
CA PRO A 521 16.67 -32.13 4.05
C PRO A 521 17.70 -32.04 5.20
N PRO A 522 18.03 -30.84 5.70
CA PRO A 522 18.91 -30.76 6.87
C PRO A 522 18.34 -31.71 7.93
N ARG A 523 19.14 -32.70 8.36
CA ARG A 523 18.81 -33.51 9.54
C ARG A 523 18.35 -32.51 10.57
N ASN A 524 17.11 -32.67 11.07
CA ASN A 524 16.51 -31.83 12.11
C ASN A 524 17.60 -31.39 13.09
N VAL A 525 18.16 -30.20 12.86
CA VAL A 525 18.82 -29.48 13.91
C VAL A 525 17.62 -29.09 14.73
N ARG A 526 17.39 -29.86 15.81
CA ARG A 526 16.46 -29.45 16.85
C ARG A 526 16.84 -28.01 17.15
N HIS A 527 16.05 -27.06 16.65
CA HIS A 527 15.92 -25.80 17.33
C HIS A 527 15.69 -26.16 18.80
N PRO A 528 16.43 -25.58 19.75
CA PRO A 528 16.16 -25.86 21.15
C PRO A 528 14.68 -25.56 21.36
N HIS A 529 13.92 -26.63 21.62
CA HIS A 529 12.55 -26.53 22.07
C HIS A 529 12.56 -25.49 23.18
N LEU A 530 11.86 -24.37 22.96
CA LEU A 530 11.35 -23.59 24.07
C LEU A 530 10.46 -24.57 24.83
N ALA A 531 11.01 -25.06 25.95
CA ALA A 531 10.35 -26.00 26.83
C ALA A 531 9.06 -25.36 27.33
N HIS A 532 7.92 -25.82 26.81
CA HIS A 532 6.68 -25.71 27.54
C HIS A 532 6.74 -26.72 28.71
N PRO A 533 6.52 -26.30 29.96
CA PRO A 533 6.35 -27.25 31.03
C PRO A 533 5.04 -28.00 30.81
N HIS A 534 5.16 -29.29 30.52
CA HIS A 534 4.08 -30.26 30.67
C HIS A 534 3.54 -30.20 32.10
N ILE A 535 2.30 -29.79 32.28
CA ILE A 535 1.52 -30.12 33.47
C ILE A 535 0.75 -31.39 33.11
N SER A 536 1.14 -32.52 33.70
CA SER A 536 0.35 -33.75 33.69
C SER A 536 -0.77 -33.68 34.74
N PRO A 537 -1.91 -34.34 34.52
CA PRO A 537 -3.09 -34.20 35.35
C PRO A 537 -3.13 -35.28 36.45
N THR A 538 -2.63 -34.99 37.65
CA THR A 538 -3.01 -35.74 38.86
C THR A 538 -2.70 -34.94 40.14
N SER A 539 -3.72 -34.40 40.79
CA SER A 539 -3.97 -34.66 42.22
C SER A 539 -5.24 -33.95 42.68
N LYS A 540 -6.04 -34.72 43.43
CA LYS A 540 -7.25 -34.31 44.14
C LYS A 540 -6.90 -33.27 45.21
N MET A 541 -7.76 -32.27 45.41
CA MET A 541 -7.95 -31.59 46.71
C MET A 541 -9.36 -30.94 46.79
N PRO A 542 -9.86 -30.66 48.01
CA PRO A 542 -11.27 -30.86 48.38
C PRO A 542 -12.14 -29.59 48.38
N HIS A 543 -13.46 -29.80 48.39
CA HIS A 543 -14.48 -28.81 48.76
C HIS A 543 -14.22 -28.21 50.15
N PRO A 544 -14.64 -26.94 50.40
CA PRO A 544 -15.95 -26.73 51.02
C PRO A 544 -16.73 -25.46 50.57
N HIS A 545 -18.06 -25.64 50.55
CA HIS A 545 -19.16 -24.75 50.98
C HIS A 545 -19.16 -23.23 50.73
N GLY A 546 -20.29 -22.76 50.17
CA GLY A 546 -20.84 -21.43 50.47
C GLY A 546 -21.67 -20.78 49.37
N VAL A 547 -22.93 -21.17 49.20
CA VAL A 547 -23.97 -20.45 48.42
C VAL A 547 -24.58 -19.37 49.33
N PRO A 548 -25.03 -18.20 48.81
CA PRO A 548 -26.47 -18.05 48.56
C PRO A 548 -26.82 -17.43 47.20
N GLN A 549 -27.99 -17.86 46.74
CA GLN A 549 -28.73 -17.46 45.55
C GLN A 549 -29.22 -16.00 45.62
N HIS A 550 -29.37 -15.33 44.47
CA HIS A 550 -30.57 -14.53 44.17
C HIS A 550 -30.77 -14.36 42.65
N GLN A 551 -32.05 -14.31 42.28
CA GLN A 551 -32.68 -14.43 40.96
C GLN A 551 -32.49 -13.23 40.00
N PRO A 552 -32.76 -13.41 38.68
CA PRO A 552 -32.73 -12.36 37.65
C PRO A 552 -34.16 -11.80 37.36
N PRO A 553 -34.37 -10.98 36.31
CA PRO A 553 -34.29 -9.52 36.26
C PRO A 553 -35.68 -8.88 35.96
N PRO A 554 -35.76 -7.58 35.61
CA PRO A 554 -36.66 -7.25 34.51
C PRO A 554 -36.03 -6.34 33.44
N ASP A 555 -36.23 -6.82 32.21
CA ASP A 555 -36.56 -6.12 30.97
C ASP A 555 -36.75 -4.59 31.05
N LEU A 556 -36.05 -3.87 30.17
CA LEU A 556 -36.39 -2.50 29.80
C LEU A 556 -35.96 -2.27 28.34
N SER A 557 -36.82 -2.77 27.47
CA SER A 557 -36.97 -2.32 26.10
C SER A 557 -37.72 -0.97 26.05
N ILE A 558 -37.38 -0.16 25.04
CA ILE A 558 -38.09 1.02 24.51
C ILE A 558 -37.82 2.38 25.20
N LEU A 559 -37.11 3.26 24.48
CA LEU A 559 -37.61 4.58 24.06
C LEU A 559 -36.68 5.23 23.01
N LEU A 560 -37.20 5.27 21.77
CA LEU A 560 -36.99 6.20 20.64
C LEU A 560 -35.57 6.59 20.21
#